data_AF-A0A924GAR1-F1
#
_entry.id   AF-A0A924GAR1-F1
#
_cell.length_a   1.000
_cell.length_b   1.000
_cell.length_c   1.000
_cell.angle_alpha   90.00
_cell.angle_beta   90.00
_cell.angle_gamma   90.00
#
_symmetry.space_group_name_H-M   'P 1'
#
loop_
_entity.id
_entity.type
_entity.pdbx_description
1 polymer ?
#
loop_
_entity_poly.entity_id
_entity_poly.type
_entity_poly.pdbx_seq_one_letter_code
_entity_poly.pdbx_strand_id
1 'polypeptide(L)'
;PQDQVPKPQSEPQPQVRQPPRADNDDEDLLSPGELEKSDEDDTALDFLLPAWVWVLGLGVLIPAALFFIPLLVIGAIKKRRARKRRTEGGGHDRVAGAWEELTDRYSELGYAVPSKLTRSTVADRLESQVLAPEPLRLRSIAVATDEAVFSGREIDETRSEIVWTEAMAAVEVARATLGRGRRLLSRFRIRSARDWVARRGAAGVSSSEKPIEKPRRKLKLKPAKLIVDPVAPVRPPAPPQQVVQDPGKGE
;
A
#
# COMPACT_ATOMS: atom_id res chain seq x y z
N PRO A 1 93.32 83.15 51.39
CA PRO A 1 92.76 83.62 50.10
C PRO A 1 91.88 82.54 49.46
N GLN A 2 90.67 82.95 49.08
CA GLN A 2 89.72 82.24 48.22
C GLN A 2 90.42 81.87 46.88
N ASP A 3 90.04 80.84 46.12
CA ASP A 3 88.74 80.70 45.48
C ASP A 3 88.39 79.23 45.17
N GLN A 4 87.10 78.96 45.27
CA GLN A 4 86.43 77.76 44.78
C GLN A 4 86.33 77.81 43.27
N VAL A 5 86.61 76.69 42.57
CA VAL A 5 85.69 76.21 41.52
C VAL A 5 85.77 74.67 41.46
N PRO A 6 84.78 73.93 41.96
CA PRO A 6 84.70 72.50 41.71
C PRO A 6 84.32 72.30 40.23
N LYS A 7 85.14 71.56 39.48
CA LYS A 7 84.75 71.13 38.13
C LYS A 7 83.52 70.21 38.24
N PRO A 8 82.46 70.41 37.46
CA PRO A 8 81.28 69.58 37.54
C PRO A 8 81.65 68.15 37.10
N GLN A 9 81.25 67.19 37.93
CA GLN A 9 81.41 65.76 37.66
C GLN A 9 80.62 65.42 36.39
N SER A 10 81.31 64.98 35.35
CA SER A 10 80.70 64.45 34.15
C SER A 10 80.06 63.11 34.48
N GLU A 11 78.74 63.08 34.64
CA GLU A 11 78.00 61.83 34.66
C GLU A 11 78.26 61.10 33.33
N PRO A 12 78.77 59.86 33.34
CA PRO A 12 78.89 59.09 32.11
C PRO A 12 77.48 58.85 31.60
N GLN A 13 77.16 59.42 30.43
CA GLN A 13 75.88 59.15 29.78
C GLN A 13 75.71 57.63 29.71
N PRO A 14 74.58 57.09 30.20
CA PRO A 14 74.36 55.66 30.22
C PRO A 14 74.57 55.13 28.81
N GLN A 15 75.49 54.19 28.63
CA GLN A 15 75.70 53.56 27.33
C GLN A 15 74.36 53.03 26.85
N VAL A 16 73.86 53.63 25.78
CA VAL A 16 72.65 53.16 25.11
C VAL A 16 73.01 51.80 24.54
N ARG A 17 72.65 50.75 25.28
CA ARG A 17 72.52 49.41 24.70
C ARG A 17 71.53 49.59 23.57
N GLN A 18 72.00 49.48 22.33
CA GLN A 18 71.09 49.36 21.21
C GLN A 18 70.12 48.24 21.58
N PRO A 19 68.80 48.45 21.49
CA PRO A 19 67.88 47.34 21.65
C PRO A 19 68.34 46.24 20.68
N PRO A 20 68.38 44.96 21.12
CA PRO A 20 68.65 43.89 20.19
C PRO A 20 67.69 44.05 19.01
N ARG A 21 68.21 43.88 17.79
CA ARG A 21 67.35 43.87 16.61
C ARG A 21 66.27 42.84 16.90
N ALA A 22 65.00 43.24 16.89
CA ALA A 22 63.93 42.27 16.89
C ALA A 22 64.14 41.48 15.60
N ASP A 23 64.62 40.26 15.73
CA ASP A 23 64.44 39.28 14.69
C ASP A 23 62.93 39.24 14.51
N ASN A 24 62.45 39.71 13.35
CA ASN A 24 61.06 39.43 13.02
C ASN A 24 61.06 37.91 12.93
N ASP A 25 60.40 37.26 13.88
CA ASP A 25 59.90 35.92 13.66
C ASP A 25 59.00 36.11 12.45
N ASP A 26 59.56 35.85 11.26
CA ASP A 26 58.79 35.67 10.06
C ASP A 26 57.77 34.64 10.48
N GLU A 27 56.53 35.09 10.72
CA GLU A 27 55.45 34.18 11.04
C GLU A 27 55.56 33.05 10.03
N ASP A 28 55.48 31.82 10.53
CA ASP A 28 55.71 30.56 9.82
C ASP A 28 54.71 30.46 8.65
N LEU A 29 54.95 31.29 7.63
CA LEU A 29 54.19 31.40 6.42
C LEU A 29 54.67 30.21 5.62
N LEU A 30 53.87 29.14 5.76
CA LEU A 30 53.93 27.93 4.96
C LEU A 30 54.48 28.26 3.57
N SER A 31 55.59 27.62 3.22
CA SER A 31 56.21 27.79 1.91
C SER A 31 55.15 27.50 0.83
N PRO A 32 55.19 28.15 -0.35
CA PRO A 32 54.22 27.89 -1.42
C PRO A 32 54.04 26.39 -1.75
N GLY A 33 55.09 25.58 -1.57
CA GLY A 33 55.04 24.12 -1.76
C GLY A 33 54.48 23.30 -0.59
N GLU A 34 54.19 23.93 0.55
CA GLU A 34 53.44 23.35 1.68
C GLU A 34 51.96 23.71 1.60
N LEU A 35 51.63 24.89 1.07
CA LEU A 35 50.25 25.28 0.74
C LEU A 35 49.66 24.37 -0.34
N GLU A 36 50.42 24.05 -1.40
CA GLU A 36 49.95 23.14 -2.47
C GLU A 36 49.68 21.71 -1.95
N LYS A 37 50.40 21.25 -0.92
CA LYS A 37 50.13 19.96 -0.26
C LYS A 37 48.94 20.02 0.71
N SER A 38 48.63 21.19 1.24
CA SER A 38 47.50 21.38 2.15
C SER A 38 46.20 21.50 1.37
N ASP A 39 46.24 22.07 0.15
CA ASP A 39 45.08 22.26 -0.72
C ASP A 39 44.64 20.96 -1.45
N GLU A 40 45.56 20.02 -1.69
CA GLU A 40 45.23 18.73 -2.33
C GLU A 40 44.47 17.75 -1.40
N ASP A 41 44.66 17.85 -0.08
CA ASP A 41 43.97 17.00 0.89
C ASP A 41 42.63 17.59 1.38
N ASP A 42 42.40 18.89 1.18
CA ASP A 42 41.18 19.60 1.64
C ASP A 42 40.13 19.84 0.54
N THR A 43 40.34 19.30 -0.67
CA THR A 43 39.37 19.37 -1.79
C THR A 43 38.36 18.21 -1.78
N ALA A 44 38.09 17.64 -0.61
CA ALA A 44 36.77 17.10 -0.33
C ALA A 44 36.12 18.07 0.64
N LEU A 45 35.13 18.84 0.16
CA LEU A 45 34.08 19.36 1.03
C LEU A 45 33.26 18.17 1.58
N ASP A 46 33.94 17.32 2.34
CA ASP A 46 33.37 16.40 3.28
C ASP A 46 32.62 17.30 4.26
N PHE A 47 31.31 17.37 4.09
CA PHE A 47 30.43 17.62 5.22
C PHE A 47 30.69 16.46 6.19
N LEU A 48 31.76 16.57 7.00
CA LEU A 48 32.13 15.67 8.09
C LEU A 48 31.02 15.78 9.13
N LEU A 49 29.93 15.08 8.84
CA LEU A 49 28.85 14.83 9.77
C LEU A 49 29.50 14.27 11.03
N PRO A 50 29.35 14.96 12.18
CA PRO A 50 29.97 14.51 13.42
C PRO A 50 29.67 13.04 13.65
N ALA A 51 30.63 12.28 14.19
CA ALA A 51 30.48 10.82 14.38
C ALA A 51 29.18 10.42 15.11
N TRP A 52 28.67 11.27 16.00
CA TRP A 52 27.39 11.07 16.68
C TRP A 52 26.18 11.09 15.72
N VAL A 53 26.23 11.83 14.61
CA VAL A 53 25.18 11.85 13.58
C VAL A 53 25.13 10.52 12.85
N TRP A 54 26.27 9.88 12.60
CA TRP A 54 26.31 8.54 12.03
C TRP A 54 25.77 7.49 12.99
N VAL A 55 26.11 7.59 14.28
CA VAL A 55 25.60 6.67 15.31
C VAL A 55 24.10 6.84 15.52
N LEU A 56 23.60 8.08 15.59
CA LEU A 56 22.17 8.37 15.73
C LEU A 56 21.41 8.02 14.43
N GLY A 57 22.03 8.31 13.28
CA GLY A 57 21.54 7.99 11.95
C GLY A 57 21.39 6.50 11.75
N LEU A 58 22.44 5.69 11.95
CA LEU A 58 22.35 4.22 11.90
C LEU A 58 21.42 3.68 12.99
N GLY A 59 21.48 4.24 14.20
CA GLY A 59 20.66 3.83 15.34
C GLY A 59 19.15 3.96 15.09
N VAL A 60 18.73 4.92 14.26
CA VAL A 60 17.33 5.07 13.85
C VAL A 60 17.07 4.41 12.50
N LEU A 61 17.98 4.56 11.54
CA LEU A 61 17.81 4.10 10.17
C LEU A 61 17.82 2.58 10.08
N ILE A 62 18.68 1.87 10.83
CA ILE A 62 18.71 0.40 10.82
C ILE A 62 17.39 -0.19 11.34
N PRO A 63 16.88 0.15 12.54
CA PRO A 63 15.60 -0.38 13.00
C PRO A 63 14.44 0.10 12.12
N ALA A 64 14.47 1.35 11.63
CA ALA A 64 13.47 1.81 10.66
C ALA A 64 13.52 0.98 9.38
N ALA A 65 14.69 0.70 8.83
CA ALA A 65 14.88 -0.13 7.64
C ALA A 65 14.39 -1.56 7.89
N LEU A 66 14.78 -2.18 9.00
CA LEU A 66 14.31 -3.52 9.39
C LEU A 66 12.79 -3.59 9.52
N PHE A 67 12.13 -2.50 9.91
CA PHE A 67 10.67 -2.43 10.00
C PHE A 67 10.00 -2.10 8.65
N PHE A 68 10.47 -1.08 7.94
CA PHE A 68 9.83 -0.56 6.73
C PHE A 68 10.18 -1.35 5.47
N ILE A 69 11.40 -1.87 5.32
CA ILE A 69 11.80 -2.67 4.15
C ILE A 69 10.88 -3.88 3.93
N PRO A 70 10.64 -4.78 4.90
CA PRO A 70 9.76 -5.92 4.67
C PRO A 70 8.33 -5.48 4.33
N LEU A 71 7.84 -4.39 4.92
CA LEU A 71 6.52 -3.84 4.61
C LEU A 71 6.45 -3.32 3.16
N LEU A 72 7.48 -2.59 2.72
CA LEU A 72 7.57 -2.08 1.35
C LEU A 72 7.70 -3.21 0.33
N VAL A 73 8.48 -4.26 0.63
CA VAL A 73 8.62 -5.44 -0.22
C VAL A 73 7.28 -6.14 -0.41
N ILE A 74 6.55 -6.42 0.68
CA ILE A 74 5.22 -7.04 0.63
C ILE A 74 4.25 -6.16 -0.18
N GLY A 75 4.24 -4.86 0.09
CA GLY A 75 3.42 -3.89 -0.64
C GLY A 75 3.74 -3.85 -2.14
N ALA A 76 5.03 -3.90 -2.50
CA ALA A 76 5.50 -3.93 -3.88
C ALA A 76 5.12 -5.23 -4.60
N ILE A 77 5.26 -6.39 -3.94
CA ILE A 77 4.82 -7.69 -4.48
C ILE A 77 3.31 -7.67 -4.74
N LYS A 78 2.53 -7.17 -3.77
CA LYS A 78 1.08 -7.07 -3.89
C LYS A 78 0.68 -6.13 -5.03
N LYS A 79 1.31 -4.97 -5.14
CA LYS A 79 1.11 -4.02 -6.24
C LYS A 79 1.49 -4.63 -7.59
N ARG A 80 2.60 -5.37 -7.67
CA ARG A 80 3.02 -6.08 -8.89
C ARG A 80 2.02 -7.16 -9.28
N ARG A 81 1.49 -7.90 -8.31
CA ARG A 81 0.47 -8.93 -8.53
C ARG A 81 -0.85 -8.32 -9.01
N ALA A 82 -1.26 -7.19 -8.42
CA ALA A 82 -2.43 -6.43 -8.86
C ALA A 82 -2.24 -5.88 -10.28
N ARG A 83 -1.07 -5.31 -10.58
CA ARG A 83 -0.75 -4.82 -11.93
C ARG A 83 -0.75 -5.95 -12.96
N LYS A 84 -0.20 -7.12 -12.61
CA LYS A 84 -0.24 -8.31 -13.45
C LYS A 84 -1.68 -8.73 -13.77
N ARG A 85 -2.58 -8.74 -12.77
CA ARG A 85 -4.01 -9.03 -12.96
C ARG A 85 -4.75 -7.99 -13.80
N ARG A 86 -4.27 -6.75 -13.83
CA ARG A 86 -4.83 -5.67 -14.66
C ARG A 86 -4.44 -5.80 -16.13
N THR A 87 -3.32 -6.46 -16.44
CA THR A 87 -2.75 -6.50 -17.79
C THR A 87 -2.70 -7.89 -18.43
N GLU A 88 -2.80 -8.96 -17.64
CA GLU A 88 -2.74 -10.34 -18.13
C GLU A 88 -4.11 -11.03 -18.01
N GLY A 89 -4.53 -11.69 -19.10
CA GLY A 89 -5.81 -12.37 -19.20
C GLY A 89 -6.82 -11.65 -20.10
N GLY A 90 -7.97 -12.30 -20.32
CA GLY A 90 -9.09 -11.71 -21.06
C GLY A 90 -9.74 -10.57 -20.27
N GLY A 91 -10.55 -9.73 -20.93
CA GLY A 91 -11.17 -8.59 -20.25
C GLY A 91 -12.06 -8.99 -19.06
N HIS A 92 -12.66 -10.18 -19.08
CA HIS A 92 -13.41 -10.72 -17.94
C HIS A 92 -12.53 -11.00 -16.71
N ASP A 93 -11.31 -11.50 -16.90
CA ASP A 93 -10.34 -11.73 -15.82
C ASP A 93 -9.90 -10.41 -15.18
N ARG A 94 -9.71 -9.37 -16.01
CA ARG A 94 -9.35 -8.03 -15.54
C ARG A 94 -10.45 -7.40 -14.71
N VAL A 95 -11.70 -7.54 -15.14
CA VAL A 95 -12.88 -7.07 -14.39
C VAL A 95 -13.05 -7.86 -13.07
N ALA A 96 -12.83 -9.18 -13.09
CA ALA A 96 -12.82 -9.99 -11.86
C ALA A 96 -11.68 -9.56 -10.92
N GLY A 97 -10.51 -9.25 -11.48
CA GLY A 97 -9.36 -8.71 -10.78
C GLY A 97 -9.65 -7.36 -10.13
N ALA A 98 -10.42 -6.49 -10.78
CA ALA A 98 -10.84 -5.20 -10.22
C ALA A 98 -11.66 -5.38 -8.94
N TRP A 99 -12.59 -6.34 -8.94
CA TRP A 99 -13.39 -6.68 -7.77
C TRP A 99 -12.55 -7.27 -6.64
N GLU A 100 -11.63 -8.19 -6.95
CA GLU A 100 -10.73 -8.74 -5.95
C GLU A 100 -9.89 -7.64 -5.28
N GLU A 101 -9.30 -6.76 -6.08
CA GLU A 101 -8.50 -5.64 -5.59
C GLU A 101 -9.34 -4.69 -4.73
N LEU A 102 -10.56 -4.33 -5.17
CA LEU A 102 -11.50 -3.52 -4.39
C LEU A 102 -11.70 -4.14 -3.00
N THR A 103 -12.14 -5.40 -2.92
CA THR A 103 -12.42 -6.04 -1.63
C THR A 103 -11.17 -6.17 -0.76
N ASP A 104 -10.01 -6.37 -1.37
CA ASP A 104 -8.74 -6.44 -0.68
C ASP A 104 -8.36 -5.08 -0.07
N ARG A 105 -8.49 -3.98 -0.83
CA ARG A 105 -8.28 -2.61 -0.33
C ARG A 105 -9.23 -2.25 0.79
N TYR A 106 -10.51 -2.60 0.68
CA TYR A 106 -11.45 -2.40 1.78
C TYR A 106 -11.03 -3.17 3.04
N SER A 107 -10.48 -4.38 2.88
CA SER A 107 -9.96 -5.14 4.01
C SER A 107 -8.71 -4.50 4.64
N GLU A 108 -7.82 -3.92 3.82
CA GLU A 108 -6.67 -3.13 4.29
C GLU A 108 -7.16 -1.90 5.09
N LEU A 109 -8.17 -1.19 4.59
CA LEU A 109 -8.83 -0.07 5.28
C LEU A 109 -9.50 -0.47 6.60
N GLY A 110 -9.59 -1.78 6.89
CA GLY A 110 -10.10 -2.33 8.13
C GLY A 110 -11.60 -2.61 8.12
N TYR A 111 -12.25 -2.56 6.95
CA TYR A 111 -13.64 -2.96 6.78
C TYR A 111 -13.77 -4.48 6.85
N ALA A 112 -14.91 -4.95 7.35
CA ALA A 112 -15.20 -6.37 7.43
C ALA A 112 -15.71 -6.86 6.06
N VAL A 113 -14.88 -7.65 5.38
CA VAL A 113 -15.23 -8.32 4.12
C VAL A 113 -15.59 -9.79 4.42
N PRO A 114 -16.87 -10.20 4.29
CA PRO A 114 -17.26 -11.59 4.45
C PRO A 114 -16.72 -12.46 3.30
N SER A 115 -16.18 -13.63 3.60
CA SER A 115 -15.58 -14.53 2.59
C SER A 115 -16.57 -15.54 1.98
N LYS A 116 -17.77 -15.68 2.54
CA LYS A 116 -18.77 -16.69 2.16
C LYS A 116 -20.06 -16.11 1.58
N LEU A 117 -20.00 -14.92 0.97
CA LEU A 117 -21.16 -14.23 0.42
C LEU A 117 -20.97 -13.97 -1.09
N THR A 118 -22.09 -13.78 -1.78
CA THR A 118 -22.10 -13.34 -3.17
C THR A 118 -21.52 -11.93 -3.30
N ARG A 119 -20.99 -11.59 -4.48
CA ARG A 119 -20.35 -10.28 -4.71
C ARG A 119 -21.29 -9.12 -4.42
N SER A 120 -22.56 -9.22 -4.84
CA SER A 120 -23.60 -8.21 -4.55
C SER A 120 -23.87 -8.05 -3.05
N THR A 121 -23.99 -9.13 -2.29
CA THR A 121 -24.18 -9.02 -0.82
C THR A 121 -22.93 -8.50 -0.11
N VAL A 122 -21.74 -8.82 -0.62
CA VAL A 122 -20.49 -8.22 -0.12
C VAL A 122 -20.47 -6.71 -0.39
N ALA A 123 -20.89 -6.26 -1.58
CA ALA A 123 -21.02 -4.84 -1.91
C ALA A 123 -21.96 -4.12 -0.94
N ASP A 124 -23.18 -4.63 -0.76
CA ASP A 124 -24.18 -4.02 0.11
C ASP A 124 -23.67 -3.90 1.56
N ARG A 125 -23.00 -4.95 2.06
CA ARG A 125 -22.40 -4.93 3.40
C ARG A 125 -21.22 -3.98 3.50
N LEU A 126 -20.39 -3.84 2.48
CA LEU A 126 -19.28 -2.89 2.50
C LEU A 126 -19.80 -1.46 2.46
N GLU A 127 -20.76 -1.17 1.60
CA GLU A 127 -21.37 0.15 1.47
C GLU A 127 -22.04 0.58 2.78
N SER A 128 -22.72 -0.35 3.48
CA SER A 128 -23.31 -0.07 4.81
C SER A 128 -22.28 0.28 5.91
N GLN A 129 -21.01 -0.09 5.73
CA GLN A 129 -19.95 0.19 6.70
C GLN A 129 -19.25 1.54 6.43
N VAL A 130 -19.36 2.08 5.22
CA VAL A 130 -18.70 3.34 4.87
C VAL A 130 -19.65 4.50 5.12
N LEU A 131 -19.25 5.40 6.01
CA LEU A 131 -19.94 6.67 6.21
C LEU A 131 -19.43 7.70 5.19
N ALA A 132 -19.81 7.52 3.92
CA ALA A 132 -19.48 8.42 2.83
C ALA A 132 -20.60 9.45 2.58
N PRO A 133 -20.26 10.67 2.14
CA PRO A 133 -21.26 11.69 1.80
C PRO A 133 -22.09 11.31 0.56
N GLU A 134 -21.49 10.54 -0.36
CA GLU A 134 -22.12 10.07 -1.59
C GLU A 134 -22.10 8.54 -1.65
N PRO A 135 -23.09 7.90 -2.28
CA PRO A 135 -23.12 6.45 -2.45
C PRO A 135 -21.98 5.98 -3.37
N LEU A 136 -21.28 4.93 -2.93
CA LEU A 136 -20.09 4.38 -3.58
C LEU A 136 -20.42 3.47 -4.76
N ARG A 137 -21.69 3.10 -4.92
CA ARG A 137 -22.22 2.25 -5.99
C ARG A 137 -21.47 0.91 -6.08
N LEU A 138 -21.06 0.35 -4.95
CA LEU A 138 -20.31 -0.92 -4.93
C LEU A 138 -21.09 -2.07 -5.56
N ARG A 139 -22.43 -2.00 -5.45
CA ARG A 139 -23.33 -2.98 -6.05
C ARG A 139 -23.28 -2.99 -7.58
N SER A 140 -23.12 -1.83 -8.23
CA SER A 140 -23.02 -1.79 -9.70
C SER A 140 -21.73 -2.43 -10.20
N ILE A 141 -20.63 -2.23 -9.47
CA ILE A 141 -19.34 -2.87 -9.75
C ILE A 141 -19.48 -4.39 -9.60
N ALA A 142 -20.11 -4.88 -8.52
CA ALA A 142 -20.34 -6.31 -8.31
C ALA A 142 -21.15 -6.95 -9.46
N VAL A 143 -22.24 -6.28 -9.87
CA VAL A 143 -23.09 -6.75 -10.98
C VAL A 143 -22.32 -6.72 -12.31
N ALA A 144 -21.55 -5.66 -12.58
CA ALA A 144 -20.73 -5.58 -13.78
C ALA A 144 -19.66 -6.69 -13.82
N THR A 145 -19.10 -7.05 -12.66
CA THR A 145 -18.18 -8.19 -12.55
C THR A 145 -18.86 -9.52 -12.78
N ASP A 146 -20.01 -9.77 -12.16
CA ASP A 146 -20.75 -11.02 -12.37
C ASP A 146 -21.16 -11.16 -13.85
N GLU A 147 -21.64 -10.09 -14.47
CA GLU A 147 -21.96 -10.07 -15.90
C GLU A 147 -20.72 -10.33 -16.76
N ALA A 148 -19.58 -9.68 -16.49
CA ALA A 148 -18.35 -9.91 -17.25
C ALA A 148 -17.86 -11.36 -17.16
N VAL A 149 -18.02 -12.01 -16.00
CA VAL A 149 -17.56 -13.38 -15.76
C VAL A 149 -18.54 -14.42 -16.32
N PHE A 150 -19.84 -14.20 -16.20
CA PHE A 150 -20.86 -15.21 -16.54
C PHE A 150 -21.51 -15.02 -17.91
N SER A 151 -21.39 -13.85 -18.55
CA SER A 151 -22.05 -13.61 -19.85
C SER A 151 -21.43 -14.37 -21.03
N GLY A 152 -20.20 -14.87 -20.88
CA GLY A 152 -19.46 -15.52 -21.97
C GLY A 152 -19.08 -14.58 -23.12
N ARG A 153 -19.33 -13.27 -22.99
CA ARG A 153 -18.99 -12.26 -23.99
C ARG A 153 -17.55 -11.81 -23.83
N GLU A 154 -16.92 -11.46 -24.95
CA GLU A 154 -15.63 -10.80 -24.92
C GLU A 154 -15.78 -9.38 -24.35
N ILE A 155 -14.91 -9.04 -23.40
CA ILE A 155 -14.89 -7.74 -22.75
C ILE A 155 -13.71 -6.96 -23.30
N ASP A 156 -14.00 -5.81 -23.90
CA ASP A 156 -12.98 -4.88 -24.40
C ASP A 156 -12.13 -4.29 -23.27
N GLU A 157 -10.89 -3.93 -23.61
CA GLU A 157 -9.93 -3.30 -22.71
C GLU A 157 -10.51 -2.05 -22.05
N THR A 158 -11.14 -1.18 -22.84
CA THR A 158 -11.70 0.09 -22.38
C THR A 158 -12.73 -0.13 -21.29
N ARG A 159 -13.59 -1.14 -21.46
CA ARG A 159 -14.62 -1.49 -20.47
C ARG A 159 -13.98 -2.01 -19.18
N SER A 160 -12.94 -2.82 -19.29
CA SER A 160 -12.22 -3.33 -18.11
C SER A 160 -11.54 -2.20 -17.32
N GLU A 161 -10.97 -1.21 -18.01
CA GLU A 161 -10.31 -0.06 -17.41
C GLU A 161 -11.30 0.90 -16.74
N ILE A 162 -12.51 1.07 -17.31
CA ILE A 162 -13.59 1.83 -16.68
C ILE A 162 -13.97 1.20 -15.34
N VAL A 163 -14.26 -0.11 -15.31
CA VAL A 163 -14.63 -0.80 -14.06
C VAL A 163 -13.50 -0.74 -13.03
N TRP A 164 -12.25 -0.86 -13.48
CA TRP A 164 -11.09 -0.71 -12.61
C TRP A 164 -11.02 0.69 -12.00
N THR A 165 -11.23 1.72 -12.81
CA THR A 165 -11.18 3.11 -12.38
C THR A 165 -12.30 3.42 -11.37
N GLU A 166 -13.52 2.96 -11.64
CA GLU A 166 -14.65 3.07 -10.71
C GLU A 166 -14.37 2.38 -9.37
N ALA A 167 -13.83 1.16 -9.42
CA ALA A 167 -13.44 0.43 -8.22
C ALA A 167 -12.40 1.18 -7.39
N MET A 168 -11.35 1.71 -8.02
CA MET A 168 -10.31 2.45 -7.29
C MET A 168 -10.81 3.82 -6.79
N ALA A 169 -11.70 4.49 -7.53
CA ALA A 169 -12.34 5.72 -7.07
C ALA A 169 -13.17 5.46 -5.79
N ALA A 170 -13.94 4.37 -5.75
CA ALA A 170 -14.70 3.99 -4.56
C ALA A 170 -13.78 3.68 -3.36
N VAL A 171 -12.60 3.10 -3.60
CA VAL A 171 -11.59 2.89 -2.54
C VAL A 171 -11.06 4.22 -2.00
N GLU A 172 -10.75 5.19 -2.86
CA GLU A 172 -10.24 6.49 -2.42
C GLU A 172 -11.29 7.28 -1.63
N VAL A 173 -12.57 7.23 -2.03
CA VAL A 173 -13.67 7.82 -1.24
C VAL A 173 -13.75 7.15 0.13
N ALA A 174 -13.76 5.80 0.19
CA ALA A 174 -13.79 5.06 1.46
C ALA A 174 -12.55 5.26 2.33
N ARG A 175 -11.41 5.65 1.73
CA ARG A 175 -10.18 6.02 2.44
C ARG A 175 -10.26 7.45 2.97
N ALA A 176 -10.90 8.35 2.22
CA ALA A 176 -11.09 9.74 2.62
C ALA A 176 -11.97 9.87 3.87
N THR A 177 -12.91 8.95 4.09
CA THR A 177 -13.77 8.93 5.29
C THR A 177 -13.02 8.51 6.56
N LEU A 178 -11.85 7.87 6.47
CA LEU A 178 -11.06 7.47 7.63
C LEU A 178 -10.27 8.66 8.22
N GLY A 179 -10.20 8.76 9.55
CA GLY A 179 -9.34 9.73 10.25
C GLY A 179 -7.83 9.45 10.09
N ARG A 180 -6.98 10.47 10.30
CA ARG A 180 -5.52 10.42 10.04
C ARG A 180 -4.81 9.22 10.67
N GLY A 181 -5.17 8.84 11.90
CA GLY A 181 -4.60 7.67 12.61
C GLY A 181 -5.08 6.32 12.07
N ARG A 182 -6.37 6.21 11.72
CA ARG A 182 -6.95 4.98 11.13
C ARG A 182 -6.44 4.76 9.70
N ARG A 183 -6.11 5.84 8.97
CA ARG A 183 -5.39 5.80 7.69
C ARG A 183 -3.94 5.28 7.82
N LEU A 184 -3.30 5.47 8.98
CA LEU A 184 -1.97 4.91 9.25
C LEU A 184 -2.06 3.43 9.62
N LEU A 185 -2.97 3.07 10.53
CA LEU A 185 -3.14 1.69 11.03
C LEU A 185 -3.72 0.72 9.99
N SER A 186 -4.52 1.21 9.03
CA SER A 186 -5.01 0.39 7.91
C SER A 186 -3.89 -0.25 7.08
N ARG A 187 -2.74 0.43 6.97
CA ARG A 187 -1.60 -0.06 6.17
C ARG A 187 -0.97 -1.34 6.73
N PHE A 188 -1.26 -1.66 7.99
CA PHE A 188 -0.67 -2.81 8.70
C PHE A 188 -1.66 -3.97 8.90
N ARG A 189 -2.91 -3.87 8.44
CA ARG A 189 -3.91 -4.94 8.57
C ARG A 189 -3.84 -5.89 7.39
N ILE A 190 -3.09 -6.97 7.56
CA ILE A 190 -2.97 -8.03 6.55
C ILE A 190 -4.14 -9.01 6.69
N ARG A 191 -5.04 -9.04 5.71
CA ARG A 191 -6.14 -10.02 5.62
C ARG A 191 -5.65 -11.46 5.71
N SER A 192 -4.51 -11.78 5.08
CA SER A 192 -3.94 -13.14 5.11
C SER A 192 -3.54 -13.57 6.52
N ALA A 193 -3.02 -12.67 7.36
CA ALA A 193 -2.66 -12.98 8.74
C ALA A 193 -3.92 -13.29 9.57
N ARG A 194 -4.98 -12.49 9.42
CA ARG A 194 -6.25 -12.73 10.12
C ARG A 194 -6.93 -14.02 9.66
N ASP A 195 -6.97 -14.28 8.36
CA ASP A 195 -7.57 -15.49 7.81
C ASP A 195 -6.75 -16.73 8.16
N TRP A 196 -5.42 -16.61 8.27
CA TRP A 196 -4.54 -17.68 8.74
C TRP A 196 -4.71 -17.96 10.24
N VAL A 197 -4.84 -16.91 11.08
CA VAL A 197 -5.15 -17.06 12.52
C VAL A 197 -6.53 -17.71 12.69
N ALA A 198 -7.54 -17.27 11.94
CA ALA A 198 -8.89 -17.85 11.99
C ALA A 198 -8.89 -19.33 11.55
N ARG A 199 -8.13 -19.69 10.50
CA ARG A 199 -7.97 -21.08 10.06
C ARG A 199 -7.26 -21.94 11.12
N ARG A 200 -6.23 -21.41 11.80
CA ARG A 200 -5.55 -22.12 12.89
C ARG A 200 -6.42 -22.28 14.13
N GLY A 201 -7.22 -21.27 14.46
CA GLY A 201 -8.22 -21.37 15.52
C GLY A 201 -9.26 -22.45 15.20
N ALA A 202 -9.76 -22.50 13.97
CA ALA A 202 -10.72 -23.52 13.55
C ALA A 202 -10.10 -24.94 13.48
N ALA A 203 -8.85 -25.07 13.05
CA ALA A 203 -8.12 -26.33 13.03
C ALA A 203 -7.83 -26.85 14.45
N GLY A 204 -7.55 -25.95 15.41
CA GLY A 204 -7.37 -26.29 16.82
C GLY A 204 -8.66 -26.79 17.48
N VAL A 205 -9.82 -26.24 17.09
CA VAL A 205 -11.13 -26.69 17.60
C VAL A 205 -11.54 -28.03 16.98
N SER A 206 -11.24 -28.28 15.71
CA SER A 206 -11.59 -29.54 15.02
C SER A 206 -10.74 -30.74 15.45
N SER A 207 -9.54 -30.54 16.03
CA SER A 207 -8.69 -31.64 16.52
C SER A 207 -9.14 -32.23 17.87
N SER A 208 -10.08 -31.60 18.58
CA SER A 208 -10.57 -32.07 19.87
C SER A 208 -11.80 -32.99 19.75
N GLU A 209 -12.46 -33.02 18.60
CA GLU A 209 -13.59 -33.91 18.36
C GLU A 209 -13.08 -35.29 17.91
N LYS A 210 -12.87 -36.19 18.88
CA LYS A 210 -12.66 -37.62 18.61
C LYS A 210 -13.73 -38.08 17.60
N PRO A 211 -13.38 -38.71 16.47
CA PRO A 211 -14.38 -39.18 15.54
C PRO A 211 -15.23 -40.23 16.24
N ILE A 212 -16.50 -39.92 16.49
CA ILE A 212 -17.50 -40.92 16.84
C ILE A 212 -17.69 -41.75 15.57
N GLU A 213 -16.96 -42.85 15.48
CA GLU A 213 -17.08 -43.86 14.45
C GLU A 213 -18.48 -44.46 14.52
N LYS A 214 -19.44 -43.87 13.81
CA LYS A 214 -20.76 -44.46 13.62
C LYS A 214 -20.55 -45.71 12.76
N PRO A 215 -20.96 -46.92 13.22
CA PRO A 215 -20.81 -48.12 12.42
C PRO A 215 -21.56 -47.93 11.11
N ARG A 216 -20.85 -48.07 9.99
CA ARG A 216 -21.42 -48.01 8.64
C ARG A 216 -22.45 -49.13 8.50
N ARG A 217 -23.72 -48.80 8.79
CA ARG A 217 -24.85 -49.68 8.52
C ARG A 217 -24.92 -49.85 7.00
N LYS A 218 -24.60 -51.04 6.50
CA LYS A 218 -24.71 -51.38 5.08
C LYS A 218 -26.18 -51.28 4.66
N LEU A 219 -26.60 -50.11 4.17
CA LEU A 219 -27.89 -49.98 3.51
C LEU A 219 -27.77 -50.68 2.15
N LYS A 220 -28.38 -51.86 2.03
CA LYS A 220 -28.65 -52.46 0.72
C LYS A 220 -29.67 -51.57 0.02
N LEU A 221 -29.20 -50.63 -0.81
CA LEU A 221 -30.06 -49.90 -1.73
C LEU A 221 -30.62 -50.90 -2.75
N LYS A 222 -31.95 -51.09 -2.74
CA LYS A 222 -32.65 -51.71 -3.86
C LYS A 222 -32.55 -50.77 -5.06
N PRO A 223 -32.41 -51.26 -6.30
CA PRO A 223 -32.36 -50.41 -7.47
C PRO A 223 -33.66 -49.60 -7.57
N ALA A 224 -33.54 -48.28 -7.52
CA ALA A 224 -34.66 -47.38 -7.72
C ALA A 224 -35.15 -47.52 -9.16
N LYS A 225 -36.43 -47.82 -9.33
CA LYS A 225 -37.11 -47.80 -10.62
C LYS A 225 -37.11 -46.35 -11.09
N LEU A 226 -36.47 -46.08 -12.22
CA LEU A 226 -36.41 -44.77 -12.86
C LEU A 226 -37.84 -44.39 -13.28
N ILE A 227 -38.53 -43.61 -12.46
CA ILE A 227 -39.76 -42.94 -12.85
C ILE A 227 -39.32 -41.70 -13.62
N VAL A 228 -39.23 -41.85 -14.94
CA VAL A 228 -39.14 -40.71 -15.86
C VAL A 228 -40.56 -40.21 -16.04
N ASP A 229 -40.96 -39.24 -15.22
CA ASP A 229 -42.17 -38.48 -15.52
C ASP A 229 -41.88 -37.63 -16.77
N PRO A 230 -42.67 -37.76 -17.85
CA PRO A 230 -42.49 -36.92 -19.02
C PRO A 230 -42.81 -35.46 -18.65
N VAL A 231 -41.83 -34.58 -18.85
CA VAL A 231 -42.03 -33.12 -18.80
C VAL A 231 -43.09 -32.76 -19.84
N ALA A 232 -44.23 -32.24 -19.37
CA ALA A 232 -45.31 -31.78 -20.24
C ALA A 232 -44.79 -30.64 -21.14
N PRO A 233 -45.11 -30.64 -22.46
CA PRO A 233 -44.67 -29.59 -23.35
C PRO A 233 -45.31 -28.25 -22.97
N VAL A 234 -44.48 -27.21 -22.86
CA VAL A 234 -44.91 -25.83 -22.67
C VAL A 234 -45.77 -25.43 -23.87
N ARG A 235 -47.06 -25.16 -23.62
CA ARG A 235 -48.02 -24.74 -24.64
C ARG A 235 -47.69 -23.29 -25.06
N PRO A 236 -47.41 -23.00 -26.35
CA PRO A 236 -47.22 -21.63 -26.79
C PRO A 236 -48.53 -20.83 -26.64
N PRO A 237 -48.45 -19.50 -26.41
CA PRO A 237 -49.63 -18.65 -26.30
C PRO A 237 -50.43 -18.68 -27.61
N ALA A 238 -51.76 -18.73 -27.48
CA ALA A 238 -52.68 -18.75 -28.61
C ALA A 238 -52.50 -17.50 -29.48
N PRO A 239 -52.52 -17.63 -30.82
CA PRO A 239 -52.52 -16.47 -31.70
C PRO A 239 -53.77 -15.62 -31.45
N PRO A 240 -53.67 -14.28 -31.62
CA PRO A 240 -54.82 -13.40 -31.49
C PRO A 240 -55.92 -13.83 -32.47
N GLN A 241 -57.14 -14.00 -31.95
CA GLN A 241 -58.31 -14.28 -32.77
C GLN A 241 -58.49 -13.10 -33.73
N GLN A 242 -58.36 -13.36 -35.02
CA GLN A 242 -58.82 -12.42 -36.04
C GLN A 242 -60.34 -12.35 -35.92
N VAL A 243 -60.83 -11.18 -35.54
CA VAL A 243 -62.24 -10.82 -35.65
C VAL A 243 -62.58 -10.86 -37.14
N VAL A 244 -63.24 -11.93 -37.55
CA VAL A 244 -63.91 -12.01 -38.85
C VAL A 244 -64.99 -10.92 -38.83
N GLN A 245 -64.74 -9.83 -39.55
CA GLN A 245 -65.80 -8.90 -39.91
C GLN A 245 -66.70 -9.60 -40.93
N ASP A 246 -67.93 -9.85 -40.48
CA ASP A 246 -69.05 -10.34 -41.26
C ASP A 246 -69.39 -9.36 -42.41
N PRO A 247 -69.29 -9.75 -43.68
CA PRO A 247 -69.77 -8.92 -44.78
C PRO A 247 -71.22 -9.30 -45.09
N GLY A 248 -72.19 -8.54 -44.57
CA GLY A 248 -73.51 -8.50 -45.16
C GLY A 248 -74.71 -8.52 -44.21
N LYS A 249 -75.14 -7.32 -43.83
CA LYS A 249 -76.54 -6.90 -43.63
C LYS A 249 -76.50 -5.37 -43.69
N GLY A 250 -76.99 -4.68 -44.71
CA GLY A 250 -78.26 -4.88 -45.40
C GLY A 250 -79.33 -4.07 -44.67
N GLU A 251 -79.27 -2.75 -44.83
CA GLU A 251 -80.41 -1.81 -44.99
C GLU A 251 -79.87 -0.43 -45.42
#